data_AF-A0A0F2S6L1-F1
#
_entry.id   AF-A0A0F2S6L1-F1
#
_cell.length_a   1.000
_cell.length_b   1.000
_cell.length_c   1.000
_cell.angle_alpha   90.00
_cell.angle_beta   90.00
_cell.angle_gamma   90.00
#
_symmetry.space_group_name_H-M   'P 1'
#
loop_
_entity.id
_entity.type
_entity.pdbx_description
1 polymer ?
#
loop_
_entity_poly.entity_id
_entity_poly.type
_entity_poly.pdbx_seq_one_letter_code
_entity_poly.pdbx_strand_id
1 'polypeptide(L)' 'MVRIPRVEGKDVVAALKRADFRISHIRGSHHYLRRSGGSLVCVPVHAGAIVDIKTLKSILEQADLTINELIELL' A
#
# COMPACT_ATOMS: atom_id res chain seq x y z
N MET A 1 9.51 19.63 2.55
CA MET A 1 8.19 19.01 2.26
C MET A 1 8.45 17.73 1.49
N VAL A 2 8.07 16.56 2.04
CA VAL A 2 8.25 15.27 1.35
C VAL A 2 7.21 15.17 0.23
N ARG A 3 7.67 14.92 -1.00
CA ARG A 3 6.77 14.77 -2.16
C ARG A 3 6.15 13.37 -2.11
N ILE A 4 4.83 13.31 -2.17
CA ILE A 4 4.11 12.02 -2.24
C ILE A 4 4.44 11.35 -3.58
N PRO A 5 4.90 10.08 -3.57
CA PRO A 5 5.27 9.39 -4.80
C PRO A 5 4.04 9.06 -5.65
N ARG A 6 4.20 9.06 -6.97
CA ARG A 6 3.17 8.63 -7.92
C ARG A 6 3.44 7.17 -8.26
N VAL A 7 2.68 6.26 -7.67
CA VAL A 7 2.89 4.81 -7.75
C VAL A 7 1.62 4.08 -8.14
N GLU A 8 1.76 2.95 -8.83
CA GLU A 8 0.65 2.05 -9.11
C GLU A 8 0.34 1.18 -7.87
N GLY A 9 -0.87 0.62 -7.81
CA GLY A 9 -1.27 -0.23 -6.69
C GLY A 9 -0.35 -1.45 -6.51
N LYS A 10 0.17 -2.02 -7.61
CA LYS A 10 1.12 -3.14 -7.57
C LYS A 10 2.42 -2.79 -6.85
N ASP A 11 2.88 -1.55 -6.98
CA ASP A 11 4.12 -1.08 -6.36
C ASP A 11 3.90 -0.90 -4.86
N VAL A 12 2.75 -0.36 -4.46
CA VAL A 12 2.33 -0.28 -3.05
C VAL A 12 2.22 -1.67 -2.43
N VAL A 13 1.63 -2.64 -3.12
CA VAL A 13 1.57 -4.04 -2.67
C VAL A 13 2.97 -4.62 -2.48
N ALA A 14 3.91 -4.36 -3.40
CA ALA A 14 5.29 -4.81 -3.29
C ALA A 14 6.02 -4.18 -2.10
N ALA A 15 5.86 -2.86 -1.90
CA ALA A 15 6.42 -2.13 -0.76
C ALA A 15 5.89 -2.69 0.58
N LEU A 16 4.57 -2.90 0.69
CA LEU A 16 3.98 -3.51 1.88
C LEU A 16 4.52 -4.93 2.14
N LYS A 17 4.72 -5.74 1.10
CA LYS A 17 5.35 -7.06 1.27
C LYS A 17 6.78 -6.98 1.82
N ARG A 18 7.56 -5.97 1.40
CA ARG A 18 8.90 -5.71 1.97
C ARG A 18 8.82 -5.27 3.44
N ALA A 19 7.71 -4.64 3.84
CA ALA A 19 7.38 -4.27 5.22
C ALA A 19 6.71 -5.40 6.04
N ASP A 20 6.94 -6.67 5.68
CA ASP A 20 6.39 -7.88 6.34
C ASP A 20 4.85 -8.02 6.29
N PHE A 21 4.18 -7.32 5.38
CA PHE A 21 2.77 -7.60 5.10
C PHE A 21 2.63 -8.82 4.18
N ARG A 22 1.60 -9.63 4.44
CA ARG A 22 1.22 -10.76 3.58
C ARG A 22 -0.17 -10.54 3.02
N ILE A 23 -0.41 -11.04 1.81
CA ILE A 23 -1.76 -11.04 1.24
C ILE A 23 -2.62 -11.98 2.08
N SER A 24 -3.69 -11.44 2.67
CA SER A 24 -4.73 -12.21 3.35
C SER A 24 -5.69 -12.82 2.33
N HIS A 25 -6.21 -12.00 1.42
CA HIS A 25 -7.11 -12.42 0.34
C HIS A 25 -7.21 -11.32 -0.73
N ILE A 26 -7.84 -11.65 -1.85
CA ILE A 26 -8.08 -10.74 -2.97
C ILE A 26 -9.57 -10.77 -3.32
N ARG A 27 -10.19 -9.61 -3.53
CA ARG A 27 -11.57 -9.50 -4.06
C ARG A 27 -11.59 -8.58 -5.28
N GLY A 28 -11.76 -9.17 -6.46
CA GLY A 28 -11.59 -8.44 -7.71
C GLY A 28 -10.19 -7.87 -7.81
N SER A 29 -10.08 -6.54 -8.00
CA SER A 29 -8.80 -5.81 -8.05
C SER A 29 -8.26 -5.38 -6.68
N HIS A 30 -9.01 -5.57 -5.60
CA HIS A 30 -8.59 -5.15 -4.25
C HIS A 30 -7.78 -6.23 -3.56
N HIS A 31 -6.55 -5.88 -3.18
CA HIS A 31 -5.63 -6.75 -2.47
C HIS A 31 -5.67 -6.38 -0.99
N TYR A 32 -6.02 -7.35 -0.15
CA TYR A 32 -6.07 -7.15 1.30
C TYR A 32 -4.82 -7.74 1.92
N LEU A 33 -4.03 -6.91 2.60
CA LEU A 33 -2.76 -7.28 3.21
C LEU A 33 -2.80 -7.11 4.73
N ARG A 34 -2.02 -7.92 5.46
CA ARG A 34 -1.92 -7.85 6.92
C ARG A 34 -0.50 -8.23 7.37
N ARG A 35 0.05 -7.49 8.33
CA ARG A 35 1.23 -7.88 9.12
C ARG A 35 0.79 -8.59 10.40
N SER A 36 1.66 -9.40 11.01
CA SER A 36 1.33 -10.13 12.25
C SER A 36 0.78 -9.17 13.32
N GLY A 37 -0.39 -9.46 13.88
CA GLY A 37 -1.05 -8.62 14.89
C GLY A 37 -1.58 -7.26 14.40
N GLY A 38 -1.32 -6.85 13.16
CA GLY A 38 -1.71 -5.54 12.62
C GLY A 38 -3.13 -5.49 12.04
N SER A 39 -3.52 -4.30 11.60
CA SER A 39 -4.77 -4.04 10.86
C SER A 39 -4.74 -4.63 9.44
N LEU A 40 -5.93 -4.85 8.88
CA LEU A 40 -6.09 -5.20 7.47
C LEU A 40 -5.96 -3.93 6.62
N VAL A 41 -5.12 -3.97 5.60
CA VAL A 41 -4.87 -2.87 4.65
C VAL A 41 -5.44 -3.25 3.29
N CYS A 42 -6.24 -2.38 2.69
CA CYS A 42 -6.81 -2.62 1.36
C CYS A 42 -6.10 -1.77 0.29
N VAL A 43 -5.52 -2.41 -0.72
CA VAL A 43 -4.86 -1.72 -1.85
C VAL A 43 -5.61 -2.01 -3.15
N PRO A 44 -6.17 -1.00 -3.84
CA PRO A 44 -6.72 -1.18 -5.18
C PRO A 44 -5.59 -1.35 -6.20
N VAL A 45 -5.63 -2.42 -6.98
CA VAL A 45 -4.64 -2.72 -8.02
C VAL A 45 -5.33 -2.71 -9.39
N HIS A 46 -5.29 -1.56 -10.05
CA HIS A 46 -5.74 -1.39 -11.43
C HIS A 46 -4.51 -1.23 -12.33
N ALA A 47 -4.40 -2.06 -13.36
CA ALA A 47 -3.22 -2.08 -14.23
C ALA A 47 -2.97 -0.70 -14.87
N GLY A 48 -1.74 -0.17 -14.72
CA GLY A 48 -1.34 1.10 -15.31
C GLY A 48 -1.94 2.35 -14.65
N ALA A 49 -2.70 2.19 -13.56
CA ALA A 49 -3.33 3.32 -12.86
C ALA A 49 -2.54 3.71 -11.61
N ILE A 50 -2.27 5.01 -11.49
CA ILE A 50 -1.68 5.60 -10.29
C ILE A 50 -2.73 5.61 -9.17
N VAL A 51 -2.34 5.18 -7.98
CA VAL A 51 -3.18 5.29 -6.78
C VAL A 51 -3.37 6.78 -6.47
N ASP A 52 -4.62 7.20 -6.28
CA ASP A 52 -4.88 8.59 -5.94
C ASP A 52 -4.25 8.95 -4.59
N ILE A 53 -3.89 10.23 -4.42
CA ILE A 53 -3.14 10.71 -3.26
C ILE A 53 -3.91 10.47 -1.95
N LYS A 54 -5.25 10.55 -1.96
CA LYS A 54 -6.05 10.35 -0.75
C LYS A 54 -6.09 8.87 -0.36
N THR A 55 -6.26 7.98 -1.32
CA THR A 55 -6.21 6.54 -1.13
C THR A 55 -4.82 6.10 -0.68
N LEU A 56 -3.75 6.61 -1.28
CA LEU A 56 -2.39 6.29 -0.84
C LEU A 56 -2.16 6.70 0.62
N LYS A 57 -2.62 7.90 1.02
CA LYS A 57 -2.56 8.33 2.43
C LYS A 57 -3.35 7.42 3.36
N SER A 58 -4.56 7.02 2.97
CA SER A 58 -5.40 6.13 3.78
C SER A 58 -4.77 4.73 3.92
N ILE A 59 -4.13 4.22 2.86
CA ILE A 59 -3.38 2.97 2.91
C ILE A 59 -2.23 3.07 3.91
N LEU A 60 -1.45 4.14 3.85
CA LEU A 60 -0.31 4.36 4.75
C LEU A 60 -0.75 4.51 6.21
N GLU A 61 -1.86 5.21 6.46
CA GLU A 61 -2.46 5.31 7.79
C GLU A 61 -2.92 3.94 8.31
N GLN A 62 -3.59 3.13 7.49
CA GLN A 62 -3.99 1.76 7.86
C GLN A 62 -2.78 0.84 8.10
N ALA A 63 -1.71 1.04 7.33
CA ALA A 63 -0.48 0.27 7.43
C ALA A 63 0.42 0.75 8.56
N ASP A 64 0.11 1.91 9.19
CA ASP A 64 0.96 2.57 10.18
C ASP A 64 2.38 2.76 9.62
N LEU A 65 2.44 3.35 8.42
CA LEU A 65 3.65 3.71 7.69
C LEU A 65 3.61 5.18 7.31
N THR A 66 4.77 5.82 7.31
CA THR A 66 4.98 7.18 6.83
C THR A 66 5.24 7.19 5.31
N ILE A 67 5.14 8.37 4.71
CA ILE A 67 5.51 8.56 3.30
C ILE A 67 7.01 8.26 3.06
N ASN A 68 7.88 8.55 4.04
CA ASN A 68 9.31 8.28 3.91
C ASN A 68 9.60 6.78 3.91
N GLU A 69 8.99 6.03 4.84
CA GLU A 69 9.11 4.57 4.86
C GLU A 69 8.57 3.95 3.57
N LEU A 70 7.46 4.47 3.03
CA LEU A 70 7.00 4.05 1.71
C LEU A 70 8.08 4.27 0.63
N ILE A 71 8.71 5.45 0.59
CA ILE A 71 9.76 5.78 -0.40
C ILE A 71 10.96 4.84 -0.28
N GLU A 72 11.35 4.45 0.92
CA GLU A 72 12.43 3.48 1.14
C GLU A 72 12.07 2.05 0.71
N LEU A 73 10.77 1.73 0.72
CA LEU A 73 10.24 0.42 0.37
C LEU A 73 9.83 0.28 -1.09
N LEU A 74 9.80 1.36 -1.89
CA LEU A 74 9.45 1.35 -3.32
C LEU A 74 10.65 0.97 -4.20
#